data_AF-A0A3D1R690-F1
#
_entry.id   AF-A0A3D1R690-F1
#
_cell.length_a   1.000
_cell.length_b   1.000
_cell.length_c   1.000
_cell.angle_alpha   90.00
_cell.angle_beta   90.00
_cell.angle_gamma   90.00
#
_symmetry.space_group_name_H-M   'P 1'
#
loop_
_entity.id
_entity.type
_entity.pdbx_description
1 polymer ?
#
loop_
_entity_poly.entity_id
_entity_poly.type
_entity_poly.pdbx_seq_one_letter_code
_entity_poly.pdbx_strand_id
1 'polypeptide(L)'
;MRQMLVRLLRKPSVRRYYLLTLLVFFGTAGLWLPGAQASTGQEGQGFKFFAVFSDPRYTTLEIVALLSVLATAFAGLGYALMLVRQVYRADTGTPKMQEIAAAVREGADAYLSAQFRKIGPLILIITVLLAVLYTGHESAFRWGRAGAFLVGAVFSSLVGFVGMRLATAGNLRVAAAAKHSYGEAMQLGYRTGTITGMLTDGLGLLGGTLIFLVYGEQAYEALLGFGFGGTL
;
A
#
# COMPACT_ATOMS: atom_id res chain seq x y z
N MET A 1 5.72 -36.21 -10.65
CA MET A 1 5.13 -35.23 -11.60
C MET A 1 5.49 -33.77 -11.33
N ARG A 2 5.31 -33.23 -10.11
CA ARG A 2 5.58 -31.81 -9.78
C ARG A 2 6.99 -31.31 -10.13
N GLN A 3 8.04 -32.09 -9.88
CA GLN A 3 9.42 -31.65 -10.12
C GLN A 3 9.82 -31.59 -11.61
N MET A 4 9.12 -32.33 -12.47
CA MET A 4 9.37 -32.34 -13.92
C MET A 4 8.79 -31.10 -14.60
N LEU A 5 7.61 -30.66 -14.14
CA LEU A 5 6.94 -29.42 -14.56
C LEU A 5 7.77 -28.16 -14.22
N VAL A 6 8.35 -28.10 -13.03
CA VAL A 6 9.17 -26.97 -12.57
C VAL A 6 10.47 -26.84 -13.38
N ARG A 7 11.09 -27.97 -13.77
CA ARG A 7 12.29 -27.96 -14.62
C ARG A 7 11.99 -27.53 -16.06
N LEU A 8 10.81 -27.86 -16.58
CA LEU A 8 10.35 -27.46 -17.92
C LEU A 8 10.08 -25.95 -18.02
N LEU A 9 9.43 -25.36 -17.01
CA LEU A 9 9.11 -23.93 -16.95
C LEU A 9 10.33 -23.02 -16.75
N ARG A 10 11.47 -23.57 -16.30
CA ARG A 10 12.71 -22.81 -16.07
C ARG A 10 13.53 -22.59 -17.35
N LYS A 11 13.20 -23.27 -18.46
CA LYS A 11 13.87 -23.06 -19.75
C LYS A 11 13.44 -21.71 -20.36
N PRO A 12 14.39 -20.86 -20.79
CA PRO A 12 14.10 -19.49 -21.23
C PRO A 12 13.18 -19.44 -22.46
N SER A 13 13.29 -20.41 -23.38
CA SER A 13 12.41 -20.52 -24.54
C SER A 13 10.97 -20.85 -24.14
N VAL A 14 10.79 -21.82 -23.23
CA VAL A 14 9.46 -22.23 -22.73
C VAL A 14 8.80 -21.11 -21.92
N ARG A 15 9.58 -20.40 -21.11
CA ARG A 15 9.11 -19.22 -20.36
C ARG A 15 8.61 -18.11 -21.30
N ARG A 16 9.30 -17.86 -22.41
CA ARG A 16 8.92 -16.82 -23.38
C ARG A 16 7.63 -17.19 -24.12
N TYR A 17 7.48 -18.44 -24.56
CA TYR A 17 6.22 -18.91 -25.16
C TYR A 17 5.07 -18.93 -24.15
N TYR A 18 5.30 -19.37 -22.91
CA TYR A 18 4.28 -19.37 -21.86
C TYR A 18 3.80 -17.97 -21.48
N LEU A 19 4.71 -16.99 -21.40
CA LEU A 19 4.37 -15.58 -21.16
C LEU A 19 3.61 -14.96 -22.33
N LEU A 20 3.97 -15.33 -23.57
CA LEU A 20 3.25 -14.89 -24.76
C LEU A 20 1.85 -15.53 -24.85
N THR A 21 1.70 -16.81 -24.50
CA THR A 21 0.39 -17.46 -24.46
C THR A 21 -0.48 -16.90 -23.32
N LEU A 22 0.10 -16.55 -22.18
CA LEU A 22 -0.62 -15.85 -21.10
C LEU A 22 -1.05 -14.44 -21.52
N LEU A 23 -0.18 -13.67 -22.18
CA LEU A 23 -0.52 -12.33 -22.69
C LEU A 23 -1.62 -12.38 -23.75
N VAL A 24 -1.56 -13.36 -24.66
CA VAL A 24 -2.61 -13.57 -25.66
C VAL A 24 -3.90 -14.04 -24.98
N PHE A 25 -3.84 -15.00 -24.05
CA PHE A 25 -5.01 -15.49 -23.33
C PHE A 25 -5.69 -14.39 -22.50
N PHE A 26 -4.95 -13.56 -21.77
CA PHE A 26 -5.51 -12.43 -21.03
C PHE A 26 -5.97 -11.29 -21.96
N GLY A 27 -5.28 -11.07 -23.08
CA GLY A 27 -5.67 -10.08 -24.09
C GLY A 27 -6.93 -10.46 -24.86
N THR A 28 -7.15 -11.75 -25.13
CA THR A 28 -8.33 -12.26 -25.85
C THR A 28 -9.47 -12.67 -24.91
N ALA A 29 -9.20 -13.01 -23.65
CA ALA A 29 -10.25 -13.22 -22.64
C ALA A 29 -11.08 -11.96 -22.41
N GLY A 30 -10.47 -10.77 -22.52
CA GLY A 30 -11.20 -9.48 -22.49
C GLY A 30 -12.15 -9.26 -23.67
N LEU A 31 -11.99 -10.01 -24.76
CA LEU A 31 -12.84 -9.98 -25.96
C LEU A 31 -13.91 -11.08 -25.99
N TRP A 32 -13.75 -12.14 -25.19
CA TRP A 32 -14.60 -13.35 -25.25
C TRP A 32 -15.42 -13.62 -23.98
N LEU A 33 -15.18 -12.86 -22.90
CA LEU A 33 -16.10 -12.82 -21.77
C LEU A 33 -17.34 -12.02 -22.21
N PRO A 34 -18.53 -12.62 -22.33
CA PRO A 34 -19.76 -11.83 -22.42
C PRO A 34 -19.73 -10.93 -21.19
N GLY A 35 -19.82 -9.60 -21.40
CA GLY A 35 -19.79 -8.64 -20.31
C GLY A 35 -20.74 -9.13 -19.23
N ALA A 36 -20.20 -9.43 -18.05
CA ALA A 36 -21.02 -9.79 -16.92
C ALA A 36 -21.94 -8.59 -16.67
N GLN A 37 -23.16 -8.66 -17.20
CA GLN A 37 -24.23 -7.74 -16.89
C GLN A 37 -24.49 -7.94 -15.40
N ALA A 38 -23.87 -7.09 -14.59
CA ALA A 38 -24.26 -6.90 -13.22
C ALA A 38 -25.78 -6.65 -13.24
N SER A 39 -26.50 -7.50 -12.54
CA SER A 39 -27.96 -7.42 -12.38
C SER A 39 -28.36 -5.98 -12.11
N THR A 40 -29.17 -5.43 -13.01
CA THR A 40 -29.75 -4.09 -12.99
C THR A 40 -30.62 -3.90 -11.75
N GLY A 41 -30.00 -3.44 -10.66
CA GLY A 41 -30.68 -2.92 -9.48
C GLY A 41 -30.82 -1.40 -9.58
N GLN A 42 -32.01 -0.98 -10.03
CA GLN A 42 -32.63 0.35 -9.92
C GLN A 42 -31.80 1.59 -10.33
N GLU A 43 -32.09 2.06 -11.55
CA GLU A 43 -31.94 3.46 -11.95
C GLU A 43 -32.70 4.40 -11.00
N GLY A 44 -32.10 5.53 -10.62
CA GLY A 44 -32.89 6.65 -10.10
C GLY A 44 -32.22 7.68 -9.20
N GLN A 45 -30.95 7.58 -8.80
CA GLN A 45 -30.28 8.67 -8.07
C GLN A 45 -28.82 8.78 -8.51
N GLY A 46 -28.47 9.88 -9.19
CA GLY A 46 -27.10 10.16 -9.58
C GLY A 46 -26.17 10.12 -8.37
N PHE A 47 -24.96 9.57 -8.57
CA PHE A 47 -23.94 9.43 -7.53
C PHE A 47 -23.71 10.75 -6.77
N LYS A 48 -23.83 10.71 -5.45
CA LYS A 48 -23.56 11.84 -4.56
C LYS A 48 -22.33 11.54 -3.72
N PHE A 49 -21.30 12.36 -3.90
CA PHE A 49 -20.16 12.38 -2.98
C PHE A 49 -20.64 12.66 -1.55
N PHE A 50 -20.06 11.97 -0.56
CA PHE A 50 -20.43 12.12 0.85
C PHE A 50 -21.89 11.76 1.17
N ALA A 51 -22.45 10.77 0.47
CA ALA A 51 -23.78 10.23 0.77
C ALA A 51 -23.91 9.77 2.23
N VAL A 52 -22.81 9.37 2.88
CA VAL A 52 -22.75 8.98 4.30
C VAL A 52 -23.35 10.02 5.25
N PHE A 53 -23.22 11.32 4.94
CA PHE A 53 -23.75 12.41 5.78
C PHE A 53 -25.07 12.98 5.28
N SER A 54 -25.46 12.66 4.05
CA SER A 54 -26.58 13.31 3.35
C SER A 54 -27.79 12.40 3.18
N ASP A 55 -27.59 11.09 3.20
CA ASP A 55 -28.63 10.09 2.97
C ASP A 55 -29.18 9.55 4.30
N PRO A 56 -30.51 9.56 4.54
CA PRO A 56 -31.12 9.01 5.75
C PRO A 56 -30.92 7.49 5.93
N ARG A 57 -30.39 6.80 4.92
CA ARG A 57 -30.13 5.35 4.92
C ARG A 57 -29.04 4.93 5.91
N TYR A 58 -28.07 5.80 6.21
CA TYR A 58 -26.98 5.46 7.12
C TYR A 58 -27.42 5.55 8.57
N THR A 59 -27.22 4.47 9.31
CA THR A 59 -27.56 4.43 10.73
C THR A 59 -26.53 5.24 11.52
N THR A 60 -26.95 5.91 12.61
CA THR A 60 -26.03 6.67 13.48
C THR A 60 -24.83 5.83 13.95
N LEU A 61 -25.03 4.54 14.17
CA LEU A 61 -23.98 3.59 14.52
C LEU A 61 -22.92 3.44 13.42
N GLU A 62 -23.30 3.43 12.14
CA GLU A 62 -22.36 3.29 11.02
C GLU A 62 -21.47 4.53 10.89
N ILE A 63 -22.07 5.72 11.02
CA ILE A 63 -21.34 6.99 10.99
C ILE A 63 -20.35 7.06 12.17
N VAL A 64 -20.80 6.70 13.37
CA VAL A 64 -19.94 6.66 14.57
C VAL A 64 -18.81 5.64 14.39
N ALA A 65 -19.10 4.46 13.86
CA ALA A 65 -18.10 3.45 13.59
C ALA A 65 -17.05 3.95 12.59
N LEU A 66 -17.45 4.56 11.47
CA LEU A 66 -16.52 5.12 10.49
C LEU A 66 -15.64 6.23 11.07
N LEU A 67 -16.23 7.15 11.84
CA LEU A 67 -15.47 8.20 12.52
C LEU A 67 -14.50 7.62 13.57
N SER A 68 -14.87 6.53 14.25
CA SER A 68 -13.98 5.85 15.20
C SER A 68 -12.78 5.19 14.50
N VAL A 69 -12.98 4.61 13.31
CA VAL A 69 -11.88 4.05 12.49
C VAL A 69 -10.96 5.19 12.04
N LEU A 70 -11.51 6.31 11.59
CA LEU A 70 -10.73 7.49 11.21
C LEU A 70 -9.90 8.02 12.39
N ALA A 71 -10.51 8.13 13.58
CA ALA A 71 -9.81 8.53 14.79
C ALA A 71 -8.68 7.55 15.16
N THR A 72 -8.93 6.25 15.02
CA THR A 72 -7.91 5.20 15.25
C THR A 72 -6.76 5.30 14.27
N ALA A 73 -7.03 5.61 13.00
CA ALA A 73 -5.99 5.85 11.99
C ALA A 73 -5.06 6.99 12.41
N PHE A 74 -5.63 8.13 12.81
CA PHE A 74 -4.84 9.27 13.31
C PHE A 74 -4.07 8.95 14.60
N ALA A 75 -4.69 8.22 15.53
CA ALA A 75 -4.03 7.79 16.76
C ALA A 75 -2.83 6.88 16.47
N GLY A 76 -2.97 5.92 15.54
CA GLY A 76 -1.89 5.04 15.09
C GLY A 76 -0.73 5.82 14.46
N LEU A 77 -1.02 6.75 13.55
CA LEU A 77 -0.01 7.63 12.95
C LEU A 77 0.68 8.53 14.01
N GLY A 78 -0.08 9.07 14.95
CA GLY A 78 0.45 9.86 16.07
C GLY A 78 1.37 9.03 16.96
N TYR A 79 1.00 7.79 17.26
CA TYR A 79 1.82 6.85 18.03
C TYR A 79 3.10 6.47 17.28
N ALA A 80 3.02 6.23 15.96
CA ALA A 80 4.19 6.01 15.12
C ALA A 80 5.17 7.20 15.21
N LEU A 81 4.69 8.44 15.08
CA LEU A 81 5.51 9.64 15.21
C LEU A 81 6.14 9.79 16.61
N MET A 82 5.40 9.44 17.66
CA MET A 82 5.95 9.42 19.02
C MET A 82 7.11 8.42 19.13
N LEU A 83 6.94 7.21 18.60
CA LEU A 83 7.98 6.19 18.61
C LEU A 83 9.20 6.58 17.77
N VAL A 84 9.01 7.22 16.61
CA VAL A 84 10.12 7.80 15.83
C VAL A 84 10.96 8.71 16.71
N ARG A 85 10.33 9.63 17.44
CA ARG A 85 11.05 10.55 18.34
C ARG A 85 11.81 9.80 19.44
N GLN A 86 11.24 8.74 19.99
CA GLN A 86 11.92 7.91 21.00
C GLN A 86 13.14 7.19 20.41
N VAL A 87 13.02 6.62 19.21
CA VAL A 87 14.14 5.96 18.54
C VAL A 87 15.24 6.97 18.22
N TYR A 88 14.92 8.11 17.61
CA TYR A 88 15.94 9.10 17.22
C TYR A 88 16.71 9.72 18.39
N ARG A 89 16.10 9.75 19.59
CA ARG A 89 16.75 10.20 20.83
C ARG A 89 17.77 9.21 21.40
N ALA A 90 17.73 7.93 21.01
CA ALA A 90 18.69 6.94 21.46
C ALA A 90 20.08 7.20 20.87
N ASP A 91 21.11 6.78 21.61
CA ASP A 91 22.51 6.97 21.24
C ASP A 91 22.87 6.28 19.92
N THR A 92 23.73 6.92 19.14
CA THR A 92 24.24 6.41 17.87
C THR A 92 25.57 5.67 18.01
N GLY A 93 26.08 5.52 19.23
CA GLY A 93 27.29 4.77 19.51
C GLY A 93 28.56 5.46 18.99
N THR A 94 29.61 4.67 18.76
CA THR A 94 30.94 5.20 18.44
C THR A 94 31.01 5.76 17.01
N PRO A 95 32.00 6.64 16.71
CA PRO A 95 32.21 7.14 15.35
C PRO A 95 32.34 6.01 14.31
N LYS A 96 32.99 4.90 14.67
CA LYS A 96 33.14 3.77 13.75
C LYS A 96 31.80 3.08 13.44
N MET A 97 30.89 3.00 14.41
CA MET A 97 29.54 2.46 14.18
C MET A 97 28.74 3.38 13.25
N GLN A 98 28.85 4.69 13.43
CA GLN A 98 28.19 5.69 12.59
C GLN A 98 28.69 5.65 11.13
N GLU A 99 30.00 5.48 10.93
CA GLU A 99 30.61 5.31 9.60
C GLU A 99 30.05 4.08 8.87
N ILE A 100 29.97 2.93 9.55
CA ILE A 100 29.40 1.70 8.98
C ILE A 100 27.91 1.89 8.66
N ALA A 101 27.16 2.49 9.58
CA ALA A 101 25.73 2.74 9.37
C ALA A 101 25.48 3.72 8.22
N ALA A 102 26.36 4.70 8.00
CA ALA A 102 26.27 5.60 6.86
C ALA A 102 26.45 4.84 5.53
N ALA A 103 27.44 3.95 5.44
CA ALA A 103 27.63 3.12 4.25
C ALA A 103 26.44 2.18 3.98
N VAL A 104 25.87 1.57 5.03
CA VAL A 104 24.65 0.75 4.90
C VAL A 104 23.46 1.59 4.41
N ARG A 105 23.30 2.80 4.96
CA ARG A 105 22.23 3.72 4.58
C ARG A 105 22.38 4.19 3.13
N GLU A 106 23.60 4.47 2.68
CA GLU A 106 23.87 4.82 1.29
C GLU A 106 23.46 3.68 0.35
N GLY A 107 23.83 2.44 0.66
CA GLY A 107 23.41 1.26 -0.12
C GLY A 107 21.88 1.07 -0.13
N ALA A 108 21.22 1.29 1.00
CA ALA A 108 19.77 1.23 1.12
C ALA A 108 19.06 2.32 0.29
N ASP A 109 19.53 3.57 0.37
CA ASP A 109 19.00 4.69 -0.41
C ASP A 109 19.24 4.48 -1.92
N ALA A 110 20.38 3.90 -2.32
CA ALA A 110 20.66 3.54 -3.71
C ALA A 110 19.73 2.42 -4.22
N TYR A 111 19.48 1.39 -3.41
CA TYR A 111 18.55 0.31 -3.74
C TYR A 111 17.11 0.83 -3.92
N LEU A 112 16.61 1.63 -2.97
CA LEU A 112 15.26 2.22 -3.06
C LEU A 112 15.12 3.14 -4.26
N SER A 113 16.13 3.97 -4.53
CA SER A 113 16.13 4.86 -5.69
C SER A 113 16.05 4.08 -6.99
N ALA A 114 16.81 2.97 -7.10
CA ALA A 114 16.73 2.08 -8.25
C ALA A 114 15.36 1.39 -8.36
N GLN A 115 14.80 0.92 -7.25
CA GLN A 115 13.49 0.26 -7.21
C GLN A 115 12.37 1.21 -7.62
N PHE A 116 12.27 2.39 -7.01
CA PHE A 116 11.24 3.38 -7.35
C PHE A 116 11.38 3.93 -8.76
N ARG A 117 12.60 4.06 -9.28
CA ARG A 117 12.81 4.43 -10.70
C ARG A 117 12.26 3.39 -11.67
N LYS A 118 12.19 2.12 -11.28
CA LYS A 118 11.63 1.04 -12.12
C LYS A 118 10.13 0.85 -11.90
N ILE A 119 9.65 0.95 -10.66
CA ILE A 119 8.24 0.74 -10.32
C ILE A 119 7.38 1.98 -10.64
N GLY A 120 7.90 3.20 -10.48
CA GLY A 120 7.15 4.44 -10.73
C GLY A 120 6.47 4.51 -12.12
N PRO A 121 7.18 4.22 -13.22
CA PRO A 121 6.55 4.15 -14.54
C PRO A 121 5.46 3.08 -14.65
N LEU A 122 5.64 1.94 -13.98
CA LEU A 122 4.64 0.87 -13.95
C LEU A 122 3.35 1.31 -13.23
N ILE A 123 3.48 2.00 -12.09
CA ILE A 123 2.34 2.58 -11.37
C ILE A 123 1.56 3.53 -12.29
N LEU A 124 2.25 4.41 -13.02
CA LEU A 124 1.59 5.34 -13.95
C LEU A 124 0.87 4.61 -15.08
N ILE A 125 1.53 3.61 -15.69
CA ILE A 125 0.93 2.80 -16.77
C ILE A 125 -0.34 2.10 -16.26
N ILE A 126 -0.28 1.44 -15.10
CA ILE A 126 -1.43 0.74 -14.53
C ILE A 126 -2.54 1.73 -14.17
N THR A 127 -2.20 2.90 -13.61
CA THR A 127 -3.18 3.96 -13.30
C THR A 127 -3.93 4.40 -14.56
N VAL A 128 -3.21 4.65 -15.66
CA VAL A 128 -3.82 5.01 -16.95
C VAL A 128 -4.66 3.86 -17.51
N LEU A 129 -4.17 2.63 -17.46
CA LEU A 129 -4.92 1.46 -17.91
C LEU A 129 -6.21 1.27 -17.10
N LEU A 130 -6.18 1.46 -15.77
CA LEU A 130 -7.36 1.38 -14.92
C LEU A 130 -8.38 2.48 -15.24
N ALA A 131 -7.90 3.66 -15.65
CA ALA A 131 -8.73 4.78 -16.08
C ALA A 131 -9.32 4.55 -17.49
N VAL A 132 -8.61 3.91 -18.42
CA VAL A 132 -9.06 3.72 -19.81
C VAL A 132 -9.90 2.45 -19.99
N LEU A 133 -9.51 1.35 -19.34
CA LEU A 133 -10.17 0.04 -19.49
C LEU A 133 -11.41 -0.14 -18.61
N TYR A 134 -11.87 0.91 -17.93
CA TYR A 134 -13.11 0.82 -17.15
C TYR A 134 -14.32 0.77 -18.09
N THR A 135 -15.08 -0.32 -17.99
CA THR A 135 -16.28 -0.60 -18.79
C THR A 135 -17.59 -0.37 -18.03
N GLY A 136 -17.55 0.22 -16.83
CA GLY A 136 -18.74 0.51 -16.03
C GLY A 136 -19.54 1.71 -16.56
N HIS A 137 -20.82 1.78 -16.16
CA HIS A 137 -21.81 2.72 -16.72
C HIS A 137 -21.70 4.15 -16.16
N GLU A 138 -21.02 4.32 -15.02
CA GLU A 138 -20.91 5.59 -14.29
C GLU A 138 -19.46 6.14 -14.35
N SER A 139 -19.31 7.32 -14.96
CA SER A 139 -17.99 7.91 -15.23
C SER A 139 -17.20 8.33 -13.98
N ALA A 140 -17.88 8.53 -12.84
CA ALA A 140 -17.26 8.91 -11.56
C ALA A 140 -16.38 7.79 -10.96
N PHE A 141 -16.76 6.52 -11.13
CA PHE A 141 -16.03 5.38 -10.57
C PHE A 141 -14.76 5.04 -11.35
N ARG A 142 -14.74 5.35 -12.64
CA ARG A 142 -13.54 5.25 -13.48
C ARG A 142 -12.36 6.01 -12.89
N TRP A 143 -12.61 7.26 -12.50
CA TRP A 143 -11.62 8.12 -11.88
C TRP A 143 -11.37 7.73 -10.42
N GLY A 144 -12.41 7.30 -9.70
CA GLY A 144 -12.29 6.80 -8.33
C GLY A 144 -11.35 5.61 -8.19
N ARG A 145 -11.49 4.59 -9.04
CA ARG A 145 -10.64 3.38 -9.01
C ARG A 145 -9.19 3.69 -9.37
N ALA A 146 -8.96 4.46 -10.43
CA ALA A 146 -7.61 4.83 -10.84
C ALA A 146 -6.93 5.75 -9.82
N GLY A 147 -7.65 6.73 -9.28
CA GLY A 147 -7.16 7.62 -8.24
C GLY A 147 -6.86 6.88 -6.94
N ALA A 148 -7.77 6.00 -6.50
CA ALA A 148 -7.58 5.16 -5.33
C ALA A 148 -6.35 4.25 -5.47
N PHE A 149 -6.15 3.65 -6.65
CA PHE A 149 -4.93 2.90 -6.96
C PHE A 149 -3.66 3.74 -6.80
N LEU A 150 -3.64 4.94 -7.37
CA LEU A 150 -2.48 5.82 -7.25
C LEU A 150 -2.22 6.21 -5.78
N VAL A 151 -3.27 6.53 -5.01
CA VAL A 151 -3.15 6.84 -3.58
C VAL A 151 -2.60 5.64 -2.80
N GLY A 152 -3.11 4.43 -3.07
CA GLY A 152 -2.62 3.19 -2.46
C GLY A 152 -1.14 2.96 -2.75
N ALA A 153 -0.73 3.12 -4.01
CA ALA A 153 0.68 2.96 -4.42
C ALA A 153 1.60 4.00 -3.78
N VAL A 154 1.14 5.24 -3.64
CA VAL A 154 1.88 6.31 -2.94
C VAL A 154 2.02 5.98 -1.45
N PHE A 155 0.95 5.50 -0.80
CA PHE A 155 1.00 5.11 0.61
C PHE A 155 1.93 3.92 0.83
N SER A 156 1.88 2.90 -0.01
CA SER A 156 2.82 1.77 -0.02
C SER A 156 4.27 2.26 -0.16
N SER A 157 4.53 3.11 -1.16
CA SER A 157 5.87 3.68 -1.40
C SER A 157 6.37 4.49 -0.20
N LEU A 158 5.49 5.26 0.45
CA LEU A 158 5.81 6.04 1.65
C LEU A 158 6.18 5.11 2.82
N VAL A 159 5.39 4.07 3.07
CA VAL A 159 5.67 3.05 4.09
C VAL A 159 7.03 2.40 3.83
N GLY A 160 7.30 1.97 2.60
CA GLY A 160 8.56 1.32 2.23
C GLY A 160 9.77 2.24 2.44
N PHE A 161 9.67 3.49 2.00
CA PHE A 161 10.74 4.47 2.14
C PHE A 161 11.03 4.83 3.61
N VAL A 162 9.98 5.17 4.37
CA VAL A 162 10.11 5.52 5.79
C VAL A 162 10.58 4.32 6.60
N GLY A 163 10.02 3.14 6.33
CA GLY A 163 10.38 1.89 7.00
C GLY A 163 11.86 1.55 6.82
N MET A 164 12.41 1.67 5.60
CA MET A 164 13.83 1.40 5.38
C MET A 164 14.74 2.42 6.07
N ARG A 165 14.37 3.70 6.05
CA ARG A 165 15.14 4.74 6.77
C ARG A 165 15.14 4.52 8.28
N LEU A 166 14.02 4.09 8.84
CA LEU A 166 13.92 3.76 10.26
C LEU A 166 14.65 2.47 10.60
N ALA A 167 14.60 1.46 9.75
CA ALA A 167 15.35 0.21 9.96
C ALA A 167 16.86 0.47 9.99
N THR A 168 17.39 1.21 9.01
CA THR A 168 18.83 1.55 8.98
C THR A 168 19.24 2.43 10.15
N ALA A 169 18.46 3.44 10.50
CA ALA A 169 18.72 4.31 11.65
C ALA A 169 18.55 3.61 13.01
N GLY A 170 17.61 2.67 13.10
CA GLY A 170 17.32 1.88 14.31
C GLY A 170 18.36 0.81 14.56
N ASN A 171 18.84 0.11 13.51
CA ASN A 171 19.89 -0.92 13.63
C ASN A 171 21.16 -0.38 14.31
N LEU A 172 21.59 0.84 13.94
CA LEU A 172 22.72 1.50 14.58
C LEU A 172 22.50 1.69 16.09
N ARG A 173 21.33 2.19 16.46
CA ARG A 173 21.00 2.51 17.86
C ARG A 173 20.77 1.27 18.70
N VAL A 174 20.17 0.23 18.12
CA VAL A 174 20.05 -1.08 18.75
C VAL A 174 21.43 -1.68 19.02
N ALA A 175 22.34 -1.60 18.06
CA ALA A 175 23.73 -2.05 18.26
C ALA A 175 24.45 -1.23 19.33
N ALA A 176 24.21 0.08 19.40
CA ALA A 176 24.79 0.94 20.45
C ALA A 176 24.25 0.55 21.84
N ALA A 177 22.93 0.42 21.99
CA ALA A 177 22.28 0.01 23.22
C ALA A 177 22.72 -1.39 23.69
N ALA A 178 22.97 -2.32 22.76
CA ALA A 178 23.40 -3.68 23.06
C ALA A 178 24.75 -3.75 23.79
N LYS A 179 25.58 -2.69 23.70
CA LYS A 179 26.83 -2.59 24.48
C LYS A 179 26.58 -2.37 25.98
N HIS A 180 25.40 -1.90 26.36
CA HIS A 180 25.05 -1.51 27.72
C HIS A 180 23.97 -2.41 28.31
N SER A 181 22.94 -2.76 27.54
CA SER A 181 21.81 -3.57 28.02
C SER A 181 21.11 -4.31 26.88
N TYR A 182 20.92 -5.63 27.05
CA TYR A 182 20.10 -6.43 26.14
C TYR A 182 18.64 -5.96 26.14
N GLY A 183 18.07 -5.65 27.30
CA GLY A 183 16.67 -5.23 27.42
C GLY A 183 16.38 -3.92 26.70
N GLU A 184 17.31 -2.96 26.79
CA GLU A 184 17.20 -1.69 26.08
C GLU A 184 17.31 -1.89 24.55
N ALA A 185 18.28 -2.70 24.11
CA ALA A 185 18.44 -3.03 22.69
C ALA A 185 17.19 -3.70 22.12
N MET A 186 16.62 -4.66 22.85
CA MET A 186 15.38 -5.35 22.47
C MET A 186 14.21 -4.38 22.38
N GLN A 187 14.02 -3.52 23.39
CA GLN A 187 12.95 -2.53 23.40
C GLN A 187 13.06 -1.56 22.22
N LEU A 188 14.28 -1.10 21.93
CA LEU A 188 14.53 -0.18 20.82
C LEU A 188 14.29 -0.86 19.45
N GLY A 189 14.65 -2.14 19.32
CA GLY A 189 14.35 -2.96 18.15
C GLY A 189 12.85 -3.10 17.92
N TYR A 190 12.09 -3.47 18.96
CA TYR A 190 10.62 -3.56 18.88
C TYR A 190 9.97 -2.23 18.53
N ARG A 191 10.41 -1.13 19.16
CA ARG A 191 9.91 0.22 18.83
C ARG A 191 10.16 0.58 17.38
N THR A 192 11.37 0.30 16.88
CA THR A 192 11.73 0.53 15.47
C THR A 192 10.79 -0.21 14.52
N GLY A 193 10.52 -1.50 14.76
CA GLY A 193 9.59 -2.29 13.95
C GLY A 193 8.13 -1.83 14.07
N THR A 194 7.70 -1.46 15.28
CA THR A 194 6.33 -1.00 15.56
C THR A 194 6.00 0.28 14.80
N ILE A 195 6.96 1.17 14.58
CA ILE A 195 6.73 2.40 13.80
C ILE A 195 6.25 2.06 12.39
N THR A 196 6.94 1.15 11.69
CA THR A 196 6.56 0.77 10.33
C THR A 196 5.17 0.13 10.31
N GLY A 197 4.86 -0.75 11.26
CA GLY A 197 3.52 -1.36 11.37
C GLY A 197 2.42 -0.32 11.60
N MET A 198 2.61 0.60 12.55
CA MET A 198 1.65 1.66 12.85
C MET A 198 1.48 2.65 11.69
N LEU A 199 2.54 2.88 10.90
CA LEU A 199 2.47 3.67 9.68
C LEU A 199 1.65 2.96 8.60
N THR A 200 1.88 1.66 8.37
CA THR A 200 1.12 0.85 7.42
C THR A 200 -0.36 0.79 7.77
N ASP A 201 -0.68 0.42 9.02
CA ASP A 201 -2.05 0.30 9.49
C ASP A 201 -2.74 1.67 9.50
N GLY A 202 -2.05 2.70 9.99
CA GLY A 202 -2.58 4.06 10.03
C GLY A 202 -2.91 4.62 8.64
N LEU A 203 -2.01 4.49 7.66
CA LEU A 203 -2.26 4.93 6.29
C LEU A 203 -3.30 4.07 5.57
N GLY A 204 -3.33 2.77 5.83
CA GLY A 204 -4.33 1.85 5.28
C GLY A 204 -5.74 2.19 5.76
N LEU A 205 -5.91 2.36 7.08
CA LEU A 205 -7.18 2.77 7.69
C LEU A 205 -7.59 4.17 7.25
N LEU A 206 -6.66 5.13 7.19
CA LEU A 206 -6.93 6.48 6.72
C LEU A 206 -7.43 6.46 5.26
N GLY A 207 -6.68 5.82 4.36
CA GLY A 207 -7.02 5.77 2.94
C GLY A 207 -8.34 5.05 2.69
N GLY A 208 -8.53 3.87 3.30
CA GLY A 208 -9.76 3.10 3.16
C GLY A 208 -10.99 3.85 3.69
N THR A 209 -10.88 4.50 4.85
CA THR A 209 -11.99 5.25 5.45
C THR A 209 -12.29 6.51 4.66
N LEU A 210 -11.29 7.24 4.16
CA LEU A 210 -11.51 8.41 3.30
C LEU A 210 -12.22 8.04 2.00
N ILE A 211 -11.82 6.93 1.37
CA ILE A 211 -12.50 6.42 0.17
C ILE A 211 -13.95 6.06 0.49
N PHE A 212 -14.20 5.41 1.63
CA PHE A 212 -15.56 5.08 2.07
C PHE A 212 -16.40 6.33 2.33
N LEU A 213 -15.85 7.37 2.98
CA LEU A 213 -16.56 8.63 3.23
C LEU A 213 -16.92 9.36 1.93
N VAL A 214 -16.07 9.26 0.89
CA VAL A 214 -16.29 9.90 -0.40
C VAL A 214 -17.31 9.13 -1.26
N TYR A 215 -17.21 7.80 -1.31
CA TYR A 215 -17.97 6.95 -2.24
C TYR A 215 -19.14 6.16 -1.63
N GLY A 216 -19.27 6.10 -0.30
CA GLY A 216 -20.36 5.41 0.40
C GLY A 216 -20.49 3.92 0.06
N GLU A 217 -21.71 3.43 -0.14
CA GLU A 217 -22.01 2.04 -0.52
C GLU A 217 -21.24 1.54 -1.76
N GLN A 218 -20.91 2.44 -2.70
CA GLN A 218 -20.19 2.12 -3.93
C GLN A 218 -18.66 2.20 -3.77
N ALA A 219 -18.16 2.40 -2.54
CA ALA A 219 -16.73 2.47 -2.25
C ALA A 219 -15.97 1.20 -2.60
N TYR A 220 -16.62 0.03 -2.69
CA TYR A 220 -15.96 -1.24 -3.03
C TYR A 220 -15.20 -1.15 -4.36
N GLU A 221 -15.72 -0.43 -5.37
CA GLU A 221 -15.05 -0.29 -6.67
C GLU A 221 -13.74 0.50 -6.58
N ALA A 222 -13.74 1.56 -5.77
CA ALA A 222 -12.55 2.38 -5.53
C ALA A 222 -11.56 1.68 -4.59
N LEU A 223 -12.06 1.00 -3.55
CA LEU A 223 -11.25 0.25 -2.57
C LEU A 223 -10.46 -0.89 -3.21
N LEU A 224 -11.01 -1.55 -4.24
CA LEU A 224 -10.25 -2.52 -5.04
C LEU A 224 -9.01 -1.87 -5.67
N GLY A 225 -9.16 -0.67 -6.24
CA GLY A 225 -8.05 0.12 -6.76
C GLY A 225 -7.02 0.40 -5.68
N PHE A 226 -7.45 0.94 -4.53
CA PHE A 226 -6.59 1.24 -3.39
C PHE A 226 -5.80 0.02 -2.89
N GLY A 227 -6.46 -1.12 -2.75
CA GLY A 227 -5.82 -2.37 -2.34
C GLY A 227 -4.75 -2.82 -3.34
N PHE A 228 -5.07 -2.85 -4.64
CA PHE A 228 -4.09 -3.20 -5.68
C PHE A 228 -2.90 -2.24 -5.70
N GLY A 229 -3.16 -0.93 -5.58
CA GLY A 229 -2.12 0.08 -5.50
C GLY A 229 -1.22 -0.14 -4.29
N GLY A 230 -1.81 -0.41 -3.12
CA GLY A 230 -1.09 -0.66 -1.88
C GLY A 230 -0.19 -1.91 -1.88
N THR A 231 -0.43 -2.86 -2.79
CA THR A 231 0.42 -4.06 -2.93
C THR A 231 1.64 -3.88 -3.84
N LEU A 232 1.73 -2.75 -4.55
CA LEU A 232 2.83 -2.41 -5.47
C LEU A 232 3.87 -1.53 -4.79
#